data_AF-A0A6J4WUR9-F1
#
_entry.id   AF-A0A6J4WUR9-F1
#
_cell.length_a   1.000
_cell.length_b   1.000
_cell.length_c   1.000
_cell.angle_alpha   90.00
_cell.angle_beta   90.00
_cell.angle_gamma   90.00
#
_symmetry.space_group_name_H-M   'P 1'
#
loop_
_entity.id
_entity.type
_entity.pdbx_description
1 polymer ?
#
loop_
_entity_poly.entity_id
_entity_poly.type
_entity_poly.pdbx_seq_one_letter_code
_entity_poly.pdbx_strand_id
1 'polypeptide(L)'
;MTGEKKKKIIKTIKIDADKCNGCRACELVCSAFHAAPKYSSNNPARARIRVVSEPLKDIYVPVYAGDYAPAECAGRDKYTIDGKEYDECAFCRASCPSRDEFKEPDSGLPLKCDMCEGEEEPLCVRWCLNDALILEEREEEAEEAEAQEELEIGLKSLAKKYGLQNVLDIVARMSMSNKD
;
A
#
# COMPACT_ATOMS: atom_id res chain seq x y z
N MET A 1 10.32 -6.96 33.52
CA MET A 1 9.58 -8.15 33.06
C MET A 1 9.95 -8.35 31.61
N THR A 2 10.87 -9.28 31.33
CA THR A 2 11.26 -9.66 29.96
C THR A 2 10.10 -10.43 29.35
N GLY A 3 9.32 -9.77 28.49
CA GLY A 3 8.26 -10.45 27.73
C GLY A 3 8.86 -11.59 26.91
N GLU A 4 8.18 -12.74 26.89
CA GLU A 4 8.58 -13.88 26.06
C GLU A 4 8.64 -13.44 24.59
N LYS A 5 9.84 -13.44 24.01
CA LYS A 5 10.03 -13.20 22.58
C LYS A 5 9.49 -14.41 21.82
N LYS A 6 8.34 -14.26 21.17
CA LYS A 6 7.82 -15.27 20.26
C LYS A 6 8.55 -15.17 18.91
N LYS A 7 8.86 -16.31 18.31
CA LYS A 7 9.37 -16.36 16.94
C LYS A 7 8.23 -16.03 15.97
N LYS A 8 8.45 -15.04 15.10
CA LYS A 8 7.51 -14.64 14.05
C LYS A 8 8.15 -14.88 12.68
N ILE A 9 7.35 -15.34 11.72
CA ILE A 9 7.77 -15.39 10.31
C ILE A 9 7.62 -13.99 9.73
N ILE A 10 8.71 -13.42 9.25
CA ILE A 10 8.75 -12.13 8.57
C ILE A 10 8.80 -12.38 7.06
N LYS A 11 7.76 -11.90 6.37
CA LYS A 11 7.68 -11.89 4.90
C LYS A 11 8.33 -10.63 4.35
N THR A 12 9.26 -10.78 3.42
CA THR A 12 9.93 -9.68 2.70
C THR A 12 9.69 -9.86 1.21
N ILE A 13 9.23 -8.80 0.52
CA ILE A 13 9.26 -8.79 -0.95
C ILE A 13 10.55 -8.10 -1.36
N LYS A 14 11.48 -8.88 -1.92
CA LYS A 14 12.69 -8.37 -2.54
C LYS A 14 12.33 -7.81 -3.92
N ILE A 15 12.80 -6.60 -4.18
CA ILE A 15 12.53 -5.87 -5.42
C ILE A 15 13.85 -5.69 -6.16
N ASP A 16 13.98 -6.36 -7.31
CA ASP A 16 15.09 -6.22 -8.24
C ASP A 16 14.64 -5.29 -9.39
N ALA A 17 14.86 -3.98 -9.19
CA ALA A 17 14.39 -2.95 -10.12
C ALA A 17 15.04 -3.07 -11.52
N ASP A 18 16.24 -3.63 -11.62
CA ASP A 18 16.96 -3.82 -12.88
C ASP A 18 16.28 -4.87 -13.78
N LYS A 19 15.49 -5.78 -13.19
CA LYS A 19 14.66 -6.74 -13.93
C LYS A 19 13.27 -6.21 -14.27
N CYS A 20 12.88 -5.06 -13.73
CA CYS A 20 11.58 -4.47 -14.01
C CYS A 20 11.55 -3.89 -15.43
N ASN A 21 10.58 -4.32 -16.24
CA ASN A 21 10.36 -3.81 -17.59
C ASN A 21 9.21 -2.79 -17.68
N GLY A 22 8.72 -2.31 -16.54
CA GLY A 22 7.65 -1.31 -16.50
C GLY A 22 6.28 -1.77 -17.01
N CYS A 23 6.01 -3.08 -17.12
CA CYS A 23 4.76 -3.59 -17.69
C CYS A 23 3.50 -3.30 -16.85
N ARG A 24 3.67 -2.98 -15.55
CA ARG A 24 2.60 -2.68 -14.57
C ARG A 24 1.58 -3.81 -14.38
N ALA A 25 1.92 -5.06 -14.72
CA ALA A 25 1.09 -6.22 -14.44
C ALA A 25 0.78 -6.38 -12.93
N CYS A 26 1.75 -6.03 -12.08
CA CYS A 26 1.58 -6.01 -10.63
C CYS A 26 0.49 -5.04 -10.16
N GLU A 27 0.33 -3.88 -10.79
CA GLU A 27 -0.74 -2.92 -10.46
C GLU A 27 -2.11 -3.44 -10.90
N LEU A 28 -2.15 -4.04 -12.10
CA LEU A 28 -3.36 -4.61 -12.68
C LEU A 28 -3.91 -5.72 -11.78
N VAL A 29 -3.10 -6.75 -11.49
CA VAL A 29 -3.56 -7.90 -10.70
C VAL A 29 -3.89 -7.50 -9.26
N CYS A 30 -3.11 -6.59 -8.67
CA CYS A 30 -3.35 -6.13 -7.31
C CYS A 30 -4.69 -5.40 -7.21
N SER A 31 -4.97 -4.45 -8.11
CA SER A 31 -6.25 -3.75 -8.12
C SER A 31 -7.43 -4.67 -8.48
N ALA A 32 -7.22 -5.65 -9.36
CA ALA A 32 -8.24 -6.62 -9.72
C ALA A 32 -8.64 -7.50 -8.53
N PHE A 33 -7.66 -8.01 -7.80
CA PHE A 33 -7.90 -8.84 -6.62
C PHE A 33 -8.67 -8.09 -5.54
N HIS A 34 -8.37 -6.81 -5.34
CA HIS A 34 -9.02 -5.96 -4.34
C HIS A 34 -10.31 -5.28 -4.82
N ALA A 35 -10.78 -5.60 -6.03
CA ALA A 35 -12.11 -5.18 -6.43
C ALA A 35 -13.18 -5.86 -5.56
N ALA A 36 -14.33 -5.21 -5.41
CA ALA A 36 -15.48 -5.77 -4.70
C ALA A 36 -16.66 -5.91 -5.68
N PRO A 37 -17.06 -7.14 -6.06
CA PRO A 37 -16.47 -8.43 -5.71
C PRO A 37 -15.10 -8.68 -6.37
N LYS A 38 -14.30 -9.62 -5.81
CA LYS A 38 -12.94 -9.91 -6.29
C LYS A 38 -12.93 -10.14 -7.81
N TYR A 39 -11.98 -9.52 -8.51
CA TYR A 39 -11.79 -9.59 -9.97
C TYR A 39 -12.92 -9.01 -10.84
N SER A 40 -13.94 -8.37 -10.27
CA SER A 40 -15.04 -7.76 -11.03
C SER A 40 -14.62 -6.59 -11.91
N SER A 41 -13.54 -5.90 -11.55
CA SER A 41 -12.97 -4.78 -12.27
C SER A 41 -11.48 -4.68 -11.94
N ASN A 42 -10.75 -3.81 -12.63
CA ASN A 42 -9.39 -3.44 -12.26
C ASN A 42 -9.20 -1.93 -12.46
N ASN A 43 -8.35 -1.33 -11.63
CA ASN A 43 -7.99 0.08 -11.74
C ASN A 43 -6.61 0.28 -11.08
N PRO A 44 -5.53 0.48 -11.85
CA PRO A 44 -4.19 0.66 -11.31
C PRO A 44 -4.06 1.79 -10.27
N ALA A 45 -4.94 2.80 -10.30
CA ALA A 45 -4.96 3.84 -9.27
C ALA A 45 -5.31 3.29 -7.87
N ARG A 46 -6.03 2.17 -7.80
CA ARG A 46 -6.41 1.46 -6.56
C ARG A 46 -5.43 0.35 -6.15
N ALA A 47 -4.31 0.21 -6.86
CA ALA A 47 -3.33 -0.82 -6.56
C ALA A 47 -2.51 -0.48 -5.31
N ARG A 48 -2.21 -1.49 -4.50
CA ARG A 48 -1.34 -1.41 -3.30
C ARG A 48 0.16 -1.55 -3.62
N ILE A 49 0.49 -1.58 -4.91
CA ILE A 49 1.84 -1.45 -5.49
C ILE A 49 1.74 -0.51 -6.70
N ARG A 50 2.69 0.40 -6.86
CA ARG A 50 2.77 1.38 -7.96
C ARG A 50 4.18 1.43 -8.51
N VAL A 51 4.33 1.45 -9.82
CA VAL A 51 5.63 1.49 -10.49
C VAL A 51 5.94 2.94 -10.87
N VAL A 52 6.99 3.52 -10.29
CA VAL A 52 7.62 4.74 -10.81
C VAL A 52 8.26 4.37 -12.15
N SER A 53 7.70 4.91 -13.23
CA SER A 53 8.07 4.54 -14.60
C SER A 53 8.40 5.78 -15.40
N GLU A 54 9.69 6.01 -15.63
CA GLU A 54 10.21 7.06 -16.51
C GLU A 54 11.14 6.45 -17.57
N PRO A 55 10.59 6.00 -18.72
CA PRO A 55 11.36 5.27 -19.72
C PRO A 55 12.55 6.03 -20.30
N LEU A 56 12.43 7.37 -20.43
CA LEU A 56 13.51 8.22 -20.96
C LEU A 56 14.68 8.38 -19.98
N LYS A 57 14.45 8.10 -18.69
CA LYS A 57 15.47 8.13 -17.63
C LYS A 57 15.92 6.72 -17.21
N ASP A 58 15.38 5.68 -17.84
CA ASP A 58 15.60 4.29 -17.46
C ASP A 58 15.26 4.01 -15.97
N ILE A 59 14.13 4.55 -15.51
CA ILE A 59 13.65 4.38 -14.12
C ILE A 59 12.41 3.49 -14.12
N TYR A 60 12.51 2.32 -13.48
CA TYR A 60 11.40 1.37 -13.28
C TYR A 60 11.43 0.82 -11.85
N VAL A 61 10.78 1.52 -10.92
CA VAL A 61 10.83 1.17 -9.49
C VAL A 61 9.45 0.82 -8.97
N PRO A 62 9.16 -0.46 -8.69
CA PRO A 62 7.96 -0.86 -7.95
C PRO A 62 8.03 -0.38 -6.50
N VAL A 63 7.00 0.32 -6.05
CA VAL A 63 6.86 0.86 -4.69
C VAL A 63 5.56 0.36 -4.09
N TYR A 64 5.64 -0.22 -2.89
CA TYR A 64 4.48 -0.77 -2.18
C TYR A 64 3.86 0.27 -1.25
N ALA A 65 2.53 0.26 -1.19
CA ALA A 65 1.79 0.98 -0.18
C ALA A 65 2.25 0.58 1.24
N GLY A 66 2.49 1.57 2.07
CA GLY A 66 2.88 1.45 3.48
C GLY A 66 1.80 2.04 4.39
N ASP A 67 2.24 2.67 5.48
CA ASP A 67 1.32 3.23 6.46
C ASP A 67 0.66 4.55 6.02
N TYR A 68 -0.46 4.87 6.65
CA TYR A 68 -1.13 6.16 6.51
C TYR A 68 -0.33 7.25 7.22
N ALA A 69 0.08 8.28 6.48
CA ALA A 69 0.68 9.47 7.03
C ALA A 69 -0.39 10.55 7.16
N PRO A 70 -0.74 10.98 8.39
CA PRO A 70 -1.81 11.93 8.59
C PRO A 70 -1.41 13.37 8.19
N ALA A 71 -0.13 13.66 8.02
CA ALA A 71 0.41 14.95 7.62
C ALA A 71 1.64 14.76 6.72
N GLU A 72 2.00 15.81 5.98
CA GLU A 72 3.22 15.83 5.19
C GLU A 72 4.48 15.97 6.06
N CYS A 73 5.63 15.58 5.50
CA CYS A 73 6.92 15.86 6.12
C CYS A 73 7.25 17.37 6.05
N ALA A 74 7.98 17.89 7.02
CA ALA A 74 8.40 19.30 7.05
C ALA A 74 9.31 19.67 5.87
N GLY A 75 10.04 18.70 5.33
CA GLY A 75 10.78 18.79 4.08
C GLY A 75 10.63 17.49 3.32
N ARG A 76 10.68 17.58 1.99
CA ARG A 76 10.56 16.43 1.09
C ARG A 76 11.91 16.15 0.45
N ASP A 77 12.21 14.89 0.25
CA ASP A 77 13.47 14.41 -0.27
C ASP A 77 13.40 14.12 -1.77
N LYS A 78 14.52 14.33 -2.44
CA LYS A 78 14.73 14.00 -3.85
C LYS A 78 16.11 13.38 -3.99
N TYR A 79 16.18 12.27 -4.72
CA TYR A 79 17.42 11.48 -4.81
C TYR A 79 18.03 11.57 -6.20
N THR A 80 19.36 11.62 -6.23
CA THR A 80 20.15 11.24 -7.39
C THR A 80 20.96 10.01 -7.00
N ILE A 81 20.73 8.89 -7.69
CA ILE A 81 21.41 7.62 -7.43
C ILE A 81 21.97 7.13 -8.76
N ASP A 82 23.27 6.86 -8.80
CA ASP A 82 23.97 6.37 -10.00
C ASP A 82 23.70 7.22 -11.26
N GLY A 83 23.61 8.54 -11.09
CA GLY A 83 23.35 9.49 -12.17
C GLY A 83 21.89 9.59 -12.63
N LYS A 84 20.97 8.80 -12.05
CA LYS A 84 19.52 8.89 -12.29
C LYS A 84 18.88 9.82 -11.26
N GLU A 85 18.15 10.83 -11.73
CA GLU A 85 17.39 11.75 -10.89
C GLU A 85 15.94 11.27 -10.74
N TYR A 86 15.58 10.88 -9.52
CA TYR A 86 14.25 10.40 -9.17
C TYR A 86 13.34 11.56 -8.77
N ASP A 87 12.03 11.36 -8.90
CA ASP A 87 11.04 12.32 -8.44
C ASP A 87 11.09 12.51 -6.91
N GLU A 88 10.59 13.67 -6.47
CA GLU A 88 10.40 13.96 -5.05
C GLU A 88 9.53 12.86 -4.40
N CYS A 89 9.93 12.37 -3.23
CA CYS A 89 9.23 11.29 -2.51
C CYS A 89 9.10 9.96 -3.29
N ALA A 90 9.85 9.72 -4.38
CA ALA A 90 9.65 8.56 -5.26
C ALA A 90 9.70 7.19 -4.54
N PHE A 91 10.49 7.06 -3.47
CA PHE A 91 10.61 5.82 -2.69
C PHE A 91 9.69 5.77 -1.46
N CYS A 92 8.91 6.84 -1.23
CA CYS A 92 8.04 6.92 -0.08
C CYS A 92 6.85 5.96 -0.24
N ARG A 93 6.61 5.16 0.78
CA ARG A 93 5.50 4.18 0.82
C ARG A 93 4.22 4.75 1.42
N ALA A 94 4.28 5.91 2.06
CA ALA A 94 3.17 6.41 2.83
C ALA A 94 1.98 6.81 1.95
N SER A 95 0.77 6.47 2.40
CA SER A 95 -0.46 7.12 1.92
C SER A 95 -0.50 8.53 2.51
N CYS A 96 0.09 9.47 1.79
CA CYS A 96 0.37 10.84 2.25
C CYS A 96 -0.58 11.85 1.58
N PRO A 97 -1.01 12.93 2.27
CA PRO A 97 -1.78 13.99 1.64
C PRO A 97 -1.06 14.72 0.49
N SER A 98 0.27 14.62 0.39
CA SER A 98 1.07 15.35 -0.59
C SER A 98 0.94 14.91 -2.06
N ARG A 99 0.38 13.72 -2.31
CA ARG A 99 0.36 13.04 -3.62
C ARG A 99 -0.73 11.98 -3.68
N ASP A 100 -1.11 11.50 -4.86
CA ASP A 100 -2.27 10.63 -5.03
C ASP A 100 -2.01 9.12 -4.91
N GLU A 101 -0.75 8.69 -4.91
CA GLU A 101 -0.46 7.27 -4.76
C GLU A 101 -0.91 6.73 -3.41
N PHE A 102 -1.31 5.46 -3.43
CA PHE A 102 -1.76 4.70 -2.26
C PHE A 102 -2.98 5.31 -1.57
N LYS A 103 -3.84 5.98 -2.34
CA LYS A 103 -5.17 6.41 -1.92
C LYS A 103 -6.21 5.97 -2.93
N GLU A 104 -7.42 5.70 -2.46
CA GLU A 104 -8.57 5.49 -3.33
C GLU A 104 -8.83 6.76 -4.16
N PRO A 105 -8.95 6.66 -5.50
CA PRO A 105 -8.99 7.83 -6.39
C PRO A 105 -10.28 8.64 -6.27
N ASP A 106 -11.33 8.06 -5.71
CA ASP A 106 -12.63 8.70 -5.50
C ASP A 106 -12.76 9.33 -4.11
N SER A 107 -12.42 8.58 -3.06
CA SER A 107 -12.63 8.97 -1.66
C SER A 107 -11.39 9.58 -1.00
N GLY A 108 -10.19 9.25 -1.50
CA GLY A 108 -8.92 9.57 -0.87
C GLY A 108 -8.60 8.71 0.35
N LEU A 109 -9.31 7.59 0.55
CA LEU A 109 -9.04 6.66 1.64
C LEU A 109 -7.65 6.01 1.47
N PRO A 110 -6.89 5.81 2.56
CA PRO A 110 -5.56 5.22 2.48
C PRO A 110 -5.63 3.75 2.04
N LEU A 111 -4.76 3.38 1.11
CA LEU A 111 -4.50 2.01 0.69
C LEU A 111 -3.24 1.51 1.38
N LYS A 112 -3.25 0.27 1.87
CA LYS A 112 -2.09 -0.39 2.48
C LYS A 112 -1.93 -1.79 1.88
N CYS A 113 -0.69 -2.18 1.60
CA CYS A 113 -0.41 -3.56 1.17
C CYS A 113 -0.55 -4.50 2.37
N ASP A 114 -1.35 -5.54 2.19
CA ASP A 114 -1.70 -6.58 3.14
C ASP A 114 -0.98 -7.91 2.82
N MET A 115 0.03 -7.89 1.94
CA MET A 115 0.70 -9.10 1.44
C MET A 115 -0.25 -10.16 0.83
N CYS A 116 -1.44 -9.76 0.36
CA CYS A 116 -2.49 -10.67 -0.08
C CYS A 116 -2.81 -11.74 0.96
N GLU A 117 -3.02 -11.35 2.22
CA GLU A 117 -3.42 -12.24 3.30
C GLU A 117 -4.56 -13.19 2.87
N GLY A 118 -4.37 -14.49 3.12
CA GLY A 118 -5.28 -15.56 2.69
C GLY A 118 -4.96 -16.19 1.33
N GLU A 119 -4.04 -15.61 0.54
CA GLU A 119 -3.50 -16.23 -0.67
C GLU A 119 -2.20 -17.01 -0.37
N GLU A 120 -1.88 -17.98 -1.22
CA GLU A 120 -0.64 -18.78 -1.09
C GLU A 120 0.63 -17.91 -1.24
N GLU A 121 0.57 -16.91 -2.11
CA GLU A 121 1.65 -15.94 -2.34
C GLU A 121 1.08 -14.60 -2.82
N PRO A 122 1.83 -13.48 -2.65
CA PRO A 122 1.42 -12.19 -3.20
C PRO A 122 1.21 -12.25 -4.71
N LEU A 123 0.02 -11.86 -5.18
CA LEU A 123 -0.32 -11.96 -6.60
C LEU A 123 0.56 -11.10 -7.51
N CYS A 124 1.10 -9.99 -6.98
CA CYS A 124 2.07 -9.16 -7.70
C CYS A 124 3.41 -9.87 -7.94
N VAL A 125 3.84 -10.76 -7.03
CA VAL A 125 5.01 -11.64 -7.19
C VAL A 125 4.69 -12.70 -8.24
N ARG A 126 3.57 -13.42 -8.07
CA ARG A 126 3.09 -14.46 -9.01
C ARG A 126 3.01 -13.98 -10.46
N TRP A 127 2.56 -12.75 -10.68
CA TRP A 127 2.39 -12.16 -12.02
C TRP A 127 3.63 -11.43 -12.55
N CYS A 128 4.69 -11.31 -11.74
CA CYS A 128 5.95 -10.74 -12.20
C CYS A 128 6.79 -11.82 -12.91
N LEU A 129 6.48 -12.10 -14.17
CA LEU A 129 7.16 -13.13 -14.96
C LEU A 129 8.66 -12.88 -15.22
N ASN A 130 9.17 -11.70 -14.86
CA ASN A 130 10.59 -11.33 -14.97
C ASN A 130 11.36 -11.52 -13.65
N ASP A 131 10.72 -12.03 -12.60
CA ASP A 131 11.33 -12.21 -11.27
C ASP A 131 11.91 -10.91 -10.68
N ALA A 132 11.30 -9.76 -11.00
CA ALA A 132 11.66 -8.47 -10.39
C ALA A 132 11.09 -8.33 -8.96
N LEU A 133 10.10 -9.16 -8.60
CA LEU A 133 9.46 -9.19 -7.29
C LEU A 133 9.56 -10.63 -6.77
N ILE A 134 10.19 -10.84 -5.61
CA ILE A 134 10.45 -12.18 -5.05
C ILE A 134 10.04 -12.19 -3.57
N LEU A 135 9.27 -13.19 -3.15
CA LEU A 135 8.93 -13.41 -1.75
C LEU A 135 10.06 -14.16 -1.04
N GLU A 136 10.55 -13.60 0.07
CA GLU A 136 11.48 -14.24 0.99
C GLU A 136 10.85 -14.31 2.39
N GLU A 137 11.08 -15.41 3.11
CA GLU A 137 10.58 -15.61 4.47
C GLU A 137 11.75 -15.89 5.42
N ARG A 138 11.72 -15.30 6.61
CA ARG A 138 12.70 -15.56 7.67
C ARG A 138 12.04 -15.62 9.05
N GLU A 139 12.61 -16.40 9.97
CA GLU A 139 12.23 -16.38 11.37
C GLU A 139 12.96 -15.25 12.10
N GLU A 140 12.23 -14.47 12.89
CA GLU A 140 12.80 -13.40 13.70
C GLU A 140 12.14 -13.37 15.09
N GLU A 141 12.93 -13.13 16.14
CA GLU A 141 12.41 -12.89 17.49
C GLU A 141 11.94 -11.43 17.57
N ALA A 142 10.63 -11.21 17.67
CA ALA A 142 10.05 -9.88 17.70
C ALA A 142 9.02 -9.74 18.84
N GLU A 143 8.93 -8.52 19.38
CA GLU A 143 7.84 -8.15 20.29
C GLU A 143 6.54 -7.99 19.46
N GLU A 144 5.41 -8.48 19.98
CA GLU A 144 4.10 -8.31 19.34
C GLU A 144 3.72 -6.82 19.33
N ALA A 145 3.75 -6.19 18.16
CA ALA A 145 3.14 -4.87 17.94
C ALA A 145 1.64 -5.02 17.68
N GLU A 146 0.81 -4.13 18.23
CA GLU A 146 -0.62 -4.08 17.94
C GLU A 146 -0.85 -3.77 16.46
N ALA A 147 -1.47 -4.72 15.75
CA ALA A 147 -1.92 -4.48 14.38
C ALA A 147 -3.16 -3.57 14.42
N GLN A 148 -3.09 -2.40 13.80
CA GLN A 148 -4.29 -1.60 13.53
C GLN A 148 -5.02 -2.14 12.31
N GLU A 149 -6.32 -2.38 12.44
CA GLU A 149 -7.15 -2.89 11.36
C GLU A 149 -7.36 -1.83 10.26
N GLU A 150 -7.47 -2.26 8.99
CA GLU A 150 -7.67 -1.37 7.83
C GLU A 150 -8.89 -0.45 8.00
N LEU A 151 -9.97 -0.98 8.57
CA LEU A 151 -11.20 -0.23 8.85
C LEU A 151 -10.95 0.91 9.87
N GLU A 152 -10.16 0.65 10.91
CA GLU A 152 -9.84 1.65 11.92
C GLU A 152 -9.02 2.79 11.31
N ILE A 153 -8.04 2.48 10.46
CA ILE A 153 -7.23 3.47 9.75
C ILE A 153 -8.11 4.31 8.80
N GLY A 154 -9.00 3.67 8.04
CA GLY A 154 -9.95 4.36 7.17
C GLY A 154 -10.86 5.33 7.93
N LEU A 155 -11.44 4.87 9.05
CA LEU A 155 -12.30 5.71 9.90
C LEU A 155 -11.53 6.86 10.55
N LYS A 156 -10.30 6.63 11.02
CA LYS A 156 -9.43 7.70 11.56
C LYS A 156 -9.11 8.74 10.48
N SER A 157 -8.84 8.32 9.25
CA SER A 157 -8.60 9.22 8.12
C SER A 157 -9.83 10.09 7.83
N LEU A 158 -11.02 9.49 7.78
CA LEU A 158 -12.28 10.23 7.60
C LEU A 158 -12.56 11.19 8.76
N ALA A 159 -12.38 10.75 10.00
CA ALA A 159 -12.59 11.58 11.19
C ALA A 159 -11.64 12.77 11.20
N LYS A 160 -10.39 12.59 10.76
CA LYS A 160 -9.44 13.69 10.62
C LYS A 160 -9.87 14.69 9.54
N LYS A 161 -10.41 14.21 8.41
CA LYS A 161 -10.79 15.05 7.26
C LYS A 161 -12.13 15.77 7.45
N TYR A 162 -13.11 15.12 8.07
CA TYR A 162 -14.50 15.59 8.13
C TYR A 162 -15.02 15.84 9.55
N GLY A 163 -14.23 15.55 10.58
CA GLY A 163 -14.61 15.64 11.99
C GLY A 163 -15.31 14.39 12.52
N LEU A 164 -14.97 13.95 13.73
CA LEU A 164 -15.49 12.72 14.33
C LEU A 164 -17.02 12.72 14.47
N GLN A 165 -17.62 13.83 14.93
CA GLN A 165 -19.07 13.91 15.12
C GLN A 165 -19.82 13.70 13.80
N ASN A 166 -19.35 14.31 12.72
CA ASN A 166 -19.96 14.18 11.41
C ASN A 166 -19.89 12.74 10.88
N VAL A 167 -18.75 12.06 11.09
CA VAL A 167 -18.61 10.63 10.76
C VAL A 167 -19.60 9.78 11.56
N LEU A 168 -19.72 10.02 12.88
CA LEU A 168 -20.68 9.30 13.73
C LEU A 168 -22.13 9.51 13.30
N ASP A 169 -22.51 10.75 12.96
CA ASP A 169 -23.87 11.09 12.52
C ASP A 169 -24.25 10.41 11.19
N ILE A 170 -23.29 10.27 10.27
CA ILE A 170 -23.49 9.54 9.00
C ILE A 170 -23.63 8.03 9.27
N VAL A 171 -22.74 7.45 10.07
CA VAL A 171 -22.79 6.01 10.41
C VAL A 171 -24.11 5.65 11.13
N ALA A 172 -24.57 6.49 12.06
CA ALA A 172 -25.84 6.31 12.75
C ALA A 172 -27.03 6.32 11.77
N ARG A 173 -27.03 7.23 10.79
CA ARG A 173 -28.07 7.27 9.74
C ARG A 173 -28.04 6.01 8.87
N MET A 174 -26.86 5.55 8.45
CA MET A 174 -26.72 4.32 7.67
C MET A 174 -27.22 3.08 8.44
N SER A 175 -26.97 3.00 9.76
CA SER A 175 -27.46 1.89 10.57
C SER A 175 -28.99 1.87 10.73
N MET A 176 -29.64 3.03 10.56
CA MET A 176 -31.10 3.14 10.56
C MET A 176 -31.70 2.75 9.20
N SER A 177 -31.01 3.06 8.09
CA SER A 177 -31.47 2.72 6.73
C SER A 177 -31.30 1.24 6.36
N ASN A 178 -30.42 0.49 7.04
CA ASN A 178 -30.21 -0.94 6.82
C ASN A 178 -31.12 -1.85 7.66
N LYS A 179 -32.13 -1.29 8.35
CA LYS A 179 -33.11 -2.06 9.15
C LYS A 179 -34.43 -2.35 8.41
N ASP A 180 -34.51 -2.00 7.13
CA ASP A 180 -35.57 -2.37 6.19
C ASP A 180 -35.03 -3.37 5.15
#